data_AF-A0A970MAA5-F1
#
_entry.id   AF-A0A970MAA5-F1
#
_cell.length_a   1.000
_cell.length_b   1.000
_cell.length_c   1.000
_cell.angle_alpha   90.00
_cell.angle_beta   90.00
_cell.angle_gamma   90.00
#
_symmetry.space_group_name_H-M   'P 1'
#
loop_
_entity.id
_entity.type
_entity.pdbx_description
1 polymer ?
#
loop_
_entity_poly.entity_id
_entity_poly.type
_entity_poly.pdbx_seq_one_letter_code
_entity_poly.pdbx_strand_id
1 'polypeptide(L)'
;LYSGQQPWNYSCEVSDLIYEMDPALSRFSPRMEFFLLQMKDLKEEDLATISPENFVAALFRVEHARTEGVILERAIELHALVRQSPTAETLLPAIGAWFDGVFRTTLTSRGVDAARVPRFENLEGEQTMLAETLGYILDERHEKGRVEGLQEGEARGIAKGREEGLRLGELSILLRLVEVKFGVISEDDKERLSQLNHEQIKRASARILTATTFDEIL
;
A
#
# COMPACT_ATOMS: atom_id res chain seq x y z
N LEU A 1 15.11 13.79 -16.20
CA LEU A 1 14.48 12.68 -15.46
C LEU A 1 13.89 13.24 -14.18
N TYR A 2 12.64 12.92 -13.86
CA TYR A 2 11.95 13.41 -12.67
C TYR A 2 11.37 12.25 -11.84
N SER A 3 11.78 12.17 -10.58
CA SER A 3 11.40 11.14 -9.60
C SER A 3 10.59 11.69 -8.42
N GLY A 4 10.09 12.93 -8.53
CA GLY A 4 9.38 13.59 -7.43
C GLY A 4 8.04 12.94 -7.07
N GLN A 5 7.56 13.23 -5.85
CA GLN A 5 6.32 12.62 -5.35
C GLN A 5 5.07 13.17 -6.03
N GLN A 6 5.07 14.46 -6.37
CA GLN A 6 3.98 15.11 -7.10
C GLN A 6 4.23 15.01 -8.60
N PRO A 7 3.20 14.99 -9.46
CA PRO A 7 3.40 15.10 -10.90
C PRO A 7 4.12 16.39 -11.27
N TRP A 8 4.99 16.36 -12.28
CA TRP A 8 5.59 17.59 -12.80
C TRP A 8 4.57 18.33 -13.66
N ASN A 9 4.14 19.49 -13.19
CA ASN A 9 3.16 20.33 -13.88
C ASN A 9 3.74 21.69 -14.30
N TYR A 10 5.07 21.77 -14.44
CA TYR A 10 5.78 23.00 -14.81
C TYR A 10 6.24 22.98 -16.28
N SER A 11 6.66 24.13 -16.79
CA SER A 11 7.18 24.26 -18.16
C SER A 11 8.38 23.34 -18.42
N CYS A 12 8.50 22.88 -19.67
CA CYS A 12 9.68 22.17 -20.17
C CYS A 12 10.68 23.11 -20.88
N GLU A 13 10.41 24.42 -20.87
CA GLU A 13 11.31 25.47 -21.36
C GLU A 13 12.09 26.03 -20.16
N VAL A 14 13.42 26.01 -20.24
CA VAL A 14 14.28 26.46 -19.13
C VAL A 14 14.06 27.93 -18.80
N SER A 15 13.78 28.78 -19.79
CA SER A 15 13.55 30.21 -19.51
C SER A 15 12.35 30.47 -18.61
N ASP A 16 11.34 29.60 -18.63
CA ASP A 16 10.14 29.71 -17.80
C ASP A 16 10.37 29.21 -16.35
N LEU A 17 11.47 28.48 -16.12
CA LEU A 17 11.86 27.96 -14.81
C LEU A 17 12.85 28.88 -14.08
N ILE A 18 13.40 29.88 -14.76
CA ILE A 18 14.30 30.87 -14.18
C ILE A 18 13.45 31.96 -13.53
N TYR A 19 13.86 32.36 -12.31
CA TYR A 19 13.19 33.45 -11.59
C TYR A 19 13.18 34.75 -12.41
N GLU A 20 12.18 35.61 -12.22
CA GLU A 20 12.03 36.86 -12.97
C GLU A 20 13.34 37.67 -12.98
N MET A 21 13.84 37.91 -14.19
CA MET A 21 15.04 38.70 -14.43
C MET A 21 14.67 40.12 -14.85
N ASP A 22 15.57 41.08 -14.58
CA ASP A 22 15.46 42.42 -15.12
C ASP A 22 15.28 42.37 -16.66
N PRO A 23 14.35 43.14 -17.25
CA PRO A 23 14.11 43.15 -18.69
C PRO A 23 15.38 43.37 -19.54
N ALA A 24 16.36 44.11 -19.04
CA ALA A 24 17.64 44.32 -19.72
C ALA A 24 18.45 43.02 -19.92
N LEU A 25 18.28 42.06 -19.00
CA LEU A 25 18.99 40.79 -18.98
C LEU A 25 18.21 39.64 -19.64
N SER A 26 16.92 39.85 -19.95
CA SER A 26 16.05 38.84 -20.58
C SER A 26 16.63 38.20 -21.84
N ARG A 27 17.42 38.97 -22.62
CA ARG A 27 18.08 38.50 -23.86
C ARG A 27 19.15 37.44 -23.62
N PHE A 28 19.67 37.35 -22.40
CA PHE A 28 20.74 36.43 -22.02
C PHE A 28 20.20 35.19 -21.31
N SER A 29 18.89 35.09 -21.10
CA SER A 29 18.26 33.90 -20.53
C SER A 29 18.35 32.74 -21.54
N PRO A 30 18.82 31.56 -21.12
CA PRO A 30 18.87 30.40 -22.00
C PRO A 30 17.45 29.99 -22.40
N ARG A 31 17.24 29.82 -23.71
CA ARG A 31 16.02 29.24 -24.26
C ARG A 31 16.34 27.84 -24.78
N MET A 32 15.95 26.85 -24.00
CA MET A 32 16.11 25.45 -24.37
C MET A 32 14.93 24.65 -23.82
N GLU A 33 14.35 23.84 -24.69
CA GLU A 33 13.41 22.81 -24.28
C GLU A 33 14.17 21.57 -23.84
N PHE A 34 13.71 20.94 -22.77
CA PHE A 34 14.19 19.62 -22.36
C PHE A 34 13.09 18.58 -22.46
N PHE A 35 13.49 17.34 -22.74
CA PHE A 35 12.57 16.21 -22.73
C PHE A 35 12.37 15.70 -21.30
N LEU A 36 11.16 15.86 -20.77
CA LEU A 36 10.80 15.37 -19.45
C LEU A 36 10.45 13.89 -19.49
N LEU A 37 11.29 13.07 -18.86
CA LEU A 37 10.96 11.70 -18.47
C LEU A 37 10.44 11.70 -17.03
N GLN A 38 9.14 11.49 -16.86
CA GLN A 38 8.48 11.39 -15.58
C GLN A 38 8.35 9.92 -15.17
N MET A 39 9.10 9.52 -14.14
CA MET A 39 9.27 8.10 -13.82
C MET A 39 7.97 7.41 -13.43
N LYS A 40 7.07 8.11 -12.73
CA LYS A 40 5.78 7.56 -12.29
C LYS A 40 4.79 7.26 -13.43
N ASP A 41 4.98 7.88 -14.58
CA ASP A 41 4.06 7.73 -15.71
C ASP A 41 4.47 6.56 -16.62
N LEU A 42 5.69 6.04 -16.43
CA LEU A 42 6.18 4.86 -17.14
C LEU A 42 5.56 3.61 -16.52
N LYS A 43 4.55 3.03 -17.17
CA LYS A 43 3.96 1.79 -16.70
C LYS A 43 4.89 0.62 -17.01
N GLU A 44 4.78 -0.43 -16.20
CA GLU A 44 5.52 -1.67 -16.43
C GLU A 44 5.18 -2.28 -17.80
N GLU A 45 3.93 -2.14 -18.25
CA GLU A 45 3.45 -2.52 -19.58
C GLU A 45 4.23 -1.81 -20.70
N ASP A 46 4.44 -0.50 -20.57
CA ASP A 46 5.19 0.29 -21.55
C ASP A 46 6.67 -0.12 -21.54
N LEU A 47 7.25 -0.32 -20.36
CA LEU A 47 8.63 -0.78 -20.19
C LEU A 47 8.86 -2.21 -20.73
N ALA A 48 7.82 -3.05 -20.76
CA ALA A 48 7.88 -4.40 -21.30
C ALA A 48 7.96 -4.42 -22.84
N THR A 49 7.45 -3.38 -23.51
CA THR A 49 7.58 -3.24 -24.98
C THR A 49 8.97 -2.82 -25.43
N ILE A 50 9.76 -2.25 -24.53
CA ILE A 50 11.13 -1.79 -24.80
C ILE A 50 12.08 -2.99 -24.74
N SER A 51 13.07 -3.01 -25.65
CA SER A 51 14.07 -4.08 -25.74
C SER A 51 14.69 -4.42 -24.37
N PRO A 52 14.83 -5.71 -24.01
CA PRO A 52 15.47 -6.14 -22.77
C PRO A 52 16.91 -5.64 -22.60
N GLU A 53 17.60 -5.41 -23.71
CA GLU A 53 18.98 -4.88 -23.74
C GLU A 53 19.06 -3.38 -23.43
N ASN A 54 17.91 -2.69 -23.31
CA ASN A 54 17.90 -1.28 -22.99
C ASN A 54 18.19 -1.06 -21.51
N PHE A 55 19.41 -0.57 -21.25
CA PHE A 55 19.91 -0.32 -19.91
C PHE A 55 19.01 0.58 -19.04
N VAL A 56 18.48 1.66 -19.63
CA VAL A 56 17.62 2.60 -18.91
C VAL A 56 16.27 1.97 -18.58
N ALA A 57 15.72 1.16 -19.49
CA ALA A 57 14.50 0.40 -19.22
C ALA A 57 14.70 -0.65 -18.12
N ALA A 58 15.83 -1.37 -18.13
CA ALA A 58 16.17 -2.34 -17.08
C ALA A 58 16.27 -1.67 -15.70
N LEU A 59 16.90 -0.49 -15.63
CA LEU A 59 16.94 0.31 -14.40
C LEU A 59 15.54 0.70 -13.90
N PHE A 60 14.67 1.15 -14.80
CA PHE A 60 13.29 1.49 -14.44
C PHE A 60 12.48 0.27 -14.00
N ARG A 61 12.71 -0.93 -14.55
CA ARG A 61 12.05 -2.15 -14.08
C ARG A 61 12.41 -2.48 -12.63
N VAL A 62 13.66 -2.25 -12.21
CA VAL A 62 14.09 -2.40 -10.81
C VAL A 62 13.35 -1.40 -9.90
N GLU A 63 13.23 -0.13 -10.31
CA GLU A 63 12.49 0.90 -9.55
C GLU A 63 10.99 0.63 -9.44
N HIS A 64 10.37 0.10 -10.50
CA HIS A 64 8.94 -0.19 -10.52
C HIS A 64 8.57 -1.47 -9.77
N ALA A 65 9.55 -2.35 -9.55
CA ALA A 65 9.32 -3.62 -8.89
C ALA A 65 8.75 -3.41 -7.47
N ARG A 66 7.61 -4.04 -7.22
CA ARG A 66 6.82 -3.82 -5.99
C ARG A 66 7.12 -4.83 -4.89
N THR A 67 7.54 -6.03 -5.28
CA THR A 67 7.85 -7.13 -4.38
C THR A 67 9.35 -7.40 -4.35
N GLU A 68 9.85 -7.86 -3.21
CA GLU A 68 11.28 -8.07 -2.98
C GLU A 68 11.87 -9.11 -3.94
N GLY A 69 11.11 -10.17 -4.26
CA GLY A 69 11.49 -11.17 -5.25
C GLY A 69 11.61 -10.60 -6.67
N VAL A 70 10.68 -9.73 -7.09
CA VAL A 70 10.74 -9.10 -8.42
C VAL A 70 11.86 -8.06 -8.48
N ILE A 71 12.11 -7.30 -7.40
CA ILE A 71 13.23 -6.35 -7.37
C ILE A 71 14.56 -7.09 -7.60
N LEU A 72 14.74 -8.26 -6.98
CA LEU A 72 15.94 -9.07 -7.16
C LEU A 72 16.07 -9.60 -8.58
N GLU A 73 15.01 -10.20 -9.12
CA GLU A 73 15.00 -10.72 -10.49
C GLU A 73 15.44 -9.63 -11.47
N ARG A 74 14.84 -8.44 -11.37
CA ARG A 74 15.21 -7.28 -12.21
C ARG A 74 16.62 -6.77 -11.93
N ALA A 75 17.09 -6.84 -10.69
CA ALA A 75 18.45 -6.43 -10.34
C ALA A 75 19.52 -7.37 -10.95
N ILE A 76 19.25 -8.68 -10.96
CA ILE A 76 20.09 -9.69 -11.59
C ILE A 76 20.12 -9.47 -13.11
N GLU A 77 18.96 -9.23 -13.74
CA GLU A 77 18.87 -8.88 -15.16
C GLU A 77 19.69 -7.63 -15.49
N LEU A 78 19.55 -6.57 -14.68
CA LEU A 78 20.33 -5.34 -14.84
C LEU A 78 21.83 -5.60 -14.70
N HIS A 79 22.26 -6.33 -13.67
CA HIS A 79 23.66 -6.66 -13.45
C HIS A 79 24.25 -7.46 -14.63
N ALA A 80 23.53 -8.46 -15.12
CA ALA A 80 23.93 -9.26 -16.27
C ALA A 80 24.08 -8.42 -17.55
N LEU A 81 23.17 -7.46 -17.76
CA LEU A 81 23.21 -6.54 -18.89
C LEU A 81 24.43 -5.60 -18.83
N VAL A 82 24.72 -5.04 -17.66
CA VAL A 82 25.86 -4.12 -17.45
C VAL A 82 27.17 -4.81 -17.76
N ARG A 83 27.32 -6.06 -17.30
CA ARG A 83 28.55 -6.83 -17.46
C ARG A 83 28.86 -7.16 -18.93
N GLN A 84 27.83 -7.31 -19.75
CA GLN A 84 27.96 -7.52 -21.19
C GLN A 84 28.28 -6.23 -21.95
N SER A 85 28.19 -5.07 -21.30
CA SER A 85 28.53 -3.78 -21.91
C SER A 85 30.05 -3.61 -22.03
N PRO A 86 30.55 -3.06 -23.15
CA PRO A 86 31.95 -2.65 -23.29
C PRO A 86 32.42 -1.65 -22.21
N THR A 87 31.49 -0.96 -21.54
CA THR A 87 31.77 0.02 -20.47
C THR A 87 31.48 -0.52 -19.07
N ALA A 88 31.42 -1.84 -18.89
CA ALA A 88 31.10 -2.50 -17.62
C ALA A 88 31.96 -1.99 -16.45
N GLU A 89 33.27 -1.83 -16.66
CA GLU A 89 34.21 -1.37 -15.61
C GLU A 89 33.84 0.01 -15.03
N THR A 90 33.22 0.88 -15.82
CA THR A 90 32.77 2.20 -15.37
C THR A 90 31.35 2.17 -14.82
N LEU A 91 30.47 1.34 -15.39
CA LEU A 91 29.06 1.30 -15.03
C LEU A 91 28.80 0.50 -13.75
N LEU A 92 29.53 -0.59 -13.50
CA LEU A 92 29.32 -1.44 -12.32
C LEU A 92 29.43 -0.67 -11.00
N PRO A 93 30.46 0.16 -10.76
CA PRO A 93 30.54 0.95 -9.52
C PRO A 93 29.41 1.98 -9.39
N ALA A 94 29.05 2.65 -10.50
CA ALA A 94 28.01 3.68 -10.49
C ALA A 94 26.63 3.08 -10.18
N ILE A 95 26.33 1.93 -10.76
CA ILE A 95 25.08 1.20 -10.53
C ILE A 95 25.09 0.55 -9.17
N GLY A 96 26.24 0.07 -8.70
CA GLY A 96 26.37 -0.47 -7.36
C GLY A 96 26.09 0.59 -6.30
N ALA A 97 26.63 1.80 -6.45
CA ALA A 97 26.33 2.92 -5.56
C ALA A 97 24.83 3.32 -5.59
N TRP A 98 24.22 3.34 -6.78
CA TRP A 98 22.78 3.59 -6.91
C TRP A 98 21.94 2.49 -6.26
N PHE A 99 22.29 1.22 -6.48
CA PHE A 99 21.59 0.07 -5.93
C PHE A 99 21.71 0.00 -4.41
N ASP A 100 22.90 0.25 -3.85
CA ASP A 100 23.10 0.41 -2.41
C ASP A 100 22.26 1.57 -1.85
N GLY A 101 22.08 2.65 -2.62
CA GLY A 101 21.23 3.77 -2.25
C GLY A 101 19.74 3.42 -2.25
N VAL A 102 19.25 2.73 -3.28
CA VAL A 102 17.82 2.43 -3.47
C VAL A 102 17.40 1.17 -2.72
N PHE A 103 18.09 0.05 -2.94
CA PHE A 103 17.71 -1.26 -2.43
C PHE A 103 17.94 -1.35 -0.93
N ARG A 104 19.12 -0.95 -0.43
CA ARG A 104 19.42 -0.99 1.02
C ARG A 104 18.49 -0.06 1.78
N THR A 105 18.27 1.17 1.31
CA THR A 105 17.34 2.11 1.96
C THR A 105 15.91 1.58 1.94
N THR A 106 15.45 1.00 0.82
CA THR A 106 14.09 0.45 0.72
C THR A 106 13.91 -0.79 1.59
N LEU A 107 14.89 -1.68 1.66
CA LEU A 107 14.82 -2.88 2.50
C LEU A 107 14.97 -2.56 3.98
N THR A 108 15.90 -1.68 4.35
CA THR A 108 16.08 -1.26 5.75
C THR A 108 14.90 -0.47 6.27
N SER A 109 14.29 0.41 5.45
CA SER A 109 13.02 1.06 5.83
C SER A 109 11.86 0.07 5.98
N ARG A 110 11.99 -1.13 5.40
CA ARG A 110 11.04 -2.24 5.51
C ARG A 110 11.39 -3.25 6.62
N GLY A 111 12.43 -2.99 7.41
CA GLY A 111 12.83 -3.79 8.58
C GLY A 111 13.88 -4.86 8.31
N VAL A 112 14.47 -4.89 7.11
CA VAL A 112 15.55 -5.82 6.77
C VAL A 112 16.88 -5.28 7.30
N ASP A 113 17.64 -6.13 7.99
CA ASP A 113 19.00 -5.79 8.43
C ASP A 113 19.90 -5.48 7.23
N ALA A 114 20.45 -4.27 7.21
CA ALA A 114 21.36 -3.78 6.18
C ALA A 114 22.62 -4.66 6.03
N ALA A 115 23.05 -5.35 7.09
CA ALA A 115 24.19 -6.27 7.05
C ALA A 115 23.91 -7.54 6.25
N ARG A 116 22.63 -7.88 6.03
CA ARG A 116 22.20 -9.06 5.28
C ARG A 116 21.96 -8.76 3.79
N VAL A 117 21.91 -7.49 3.40
CA VAL A 117 21.70 -7.09 2.00
C VAL A 117 23.04 -7.11 1.26
N PRO A 118 23.22 -7.96 0.24
CA PRO A 118 24.52 -8.03 -0.44
C PRO A 118 24.77 -6.84 -1.35
N ARG A 119 26.05 -6.59 -1.63
CA ARG A 119 26.47 -5.50 -2.52
C ARG A 119 26.24 -5.89 -3.98
N PHE A 120 25.75 -4.93 -4.76
CA PHE A 120 25.49 -5.10 -6.19
C PHE A 120 26.72 -5.58 -6.99
N GLU A 121 27.92 -5.12 -6.61
CA GLU A 121 29.20 -5.49 -7.25
C GLU A 121 29.55 -6.98 -7.10
N ASN A 122 28.96 -7.66 -6.11
CA ASN A 122 29.21 -9.07 -5.79
C ASN A 122 28.05 -9.99 -6.21
N LEU A 123 27.08 -9.50 -7.00
CA LEU A 123 25.93 -10.30 -7.42
C LEU A 123 26.35 -11.57 -8.19
N GLU A 124 27.54 -11.60 -8.81
CA GLU A 124 28.11 -12.82 -9.39
C GLU A 124 28.93 -13.60 -8.33
N GLY A 125 28.33 -14.66 -7.78
CA GLY A 125 28.93 -15.50 -6.73
C GLY A 125 28.10 -15.57 -5.45
N GLU A 126 27.31 -14.53 -5.17
CA GLU A 126 26.44 -14.46 -3.99
C GLU A 126 24.95 -14.65 -4.33
N GLN A 127 24.60 -14.99 -5.58
CA GLN A 127 23.19 -15.22 -6.02
C GLN A 127 22.45 -16.21 -5.11
N THR A 128 23.13 -17.29 -4.68
CA THR A 128 22.56 -18.28 -3.76
C THR A 128 22.30 -17.67 -2.38
N MET A 129 23.24 -16.90 -1.83
CA MET A 129 23.06 -16.23 -0.53
C MET A 129 22.01 -15.11 -0.59
N LEU A 130 21.88 -14.41 -1.73
CA LEU A 130 20.81 -13.43 -1.97
C LEU A 130 19.45 -14.11 -2.05
N ALA A 131 19.33 -15.19 -2.83
CA ALA A 131 18.08 -15.94 -2.96
C ALA A 131 17.65 -16.53 -1.61
N GLU A 132 18.58 -17.06 -0.83
CA GLU A 132 18.33 -17.57 0.53
C GLU A 132 17.97 -16.45 1.51
N THR A 133 18.69 -15.32 1.49
CA THR A 133 18.41 -14.19 2.38
C THR A 133 17.05 -13.55 2.07
N LEU A 134 16.73 -13.37 0.79
CA LEU A 134 15.45 -12.84 0.36
C LEU A 134 14.33 -13.85 0.55
N GLY A 135 14.59 -15.14 0.37
CA GLY A 135 13.67 -16.21 0.75
C GLY A 135 13.30 -16.14 2.22
N TYR A 136 14.30 -16.03 3.10
CA TYR A 136 14.08 -15.84 4.54
C TYR A 136 13.27 -14.58 4.86
N ILE A 137 13.58 -13.45 4.22
CA ILE A 137 12.85 -12.18 4.43
C ILE A 137 11.40 -12.30 3.96
N LEU A 138 11.17 -12.92 2.81
CA LEU A 138 9.83 -13.16 2.26
C LEU A 138 9.02 -14.09 3.16
N ASP A 139 9.64 -15.17 3.66
CA ASP A 139 9.02 -16.13 4.57
C ASP A 139 8.67 -15.47 5.92
N GLU A 140 9.60 -14.70 6.49
CA GLU A 140 9.40 -13.97 7.75
C GLU A 140 8.26 -12.95 7.61
N ARG A 141 8.19 -12.24 6.48
CA ARG A 141 7.11 -11.30 6.20
C ARG A 141 5.77 -11.97 5.96
N HIS A 142 5.75 -13.05 5.19
CA HIS A 142 4.53 -13.80 4.95
C HIS A 142 3.96 -14.31 6.28
N GLU A 143 4.83 -14.84 7.15
CA GLU A 143 4.46 -15.30 8.47
C GLU A 143 3.97 -14.16 9.37
N LYS A 144 4.68 -13.02 9.38
CA LYS A 144 4.25 -11.83 10.13
C LYS A 144 2.89 -11.31 9.66
N GLY A 145 2.70 -11.18 8.35
CA GLY A 145 1.42 -10.75 7.76
C GLY A 145 0.28 -11.74 8.04
N ARG A 146 0.57 -13.04 8.04
CA ARG A 146 -0.39 -14.08 8.44
C ARG A 146 -0.78 -13.95 9.91
N VAL A 147 0.20 -13.72 10.79
CA VAL A 147 -0.05 -13.54 12.23
C VAL A 147 -0.85 -12.26 12.49
N GLU A 148 -0.46 -11.14 11.90
CA GLU A 148 -1.18 -9.86 12.03
C GLU A 148 -2.61 -9.98 11.49
N GLY A 149 -2.78 -10.59 10.32
CA GLY A 149 -4.12 -10.81 9.73
C GLY A 149 -4.99 -11.73 10.58
N LEU A 150 -4.42 -12.76 11.20
CA LEU A 150 -5.16 -13.64 12.12
C LEU A 150 -5.57 -12.87 13.39
N GLN A 151 -4.67 -12.09 13.98
CA GLN A 151 -4.96 -11.29 15.17
C GLN A 151 -6.03 -10.23 14.90
N GLU A 152 -5.93 -9.51 13.78
CA GLU A 152 -6.93 -8.52 13.39
C GLU A 152 -8.28 -9.18 13.10
N GLY A 153 -8.27 -10.32 12.40
CA GLY A 153 -9.46 -11.11 12.12
C GLY A 153 -10.15 -11.61 13.39
N GLU A 154 -9.40 -12.14 14.34
CA GLU A 154 -9.89 -12.59 15.63
C GLU A 154 -10.45 -11.43 16.46
N ALA A 155 -9.70 -10.33 16.58
CA ALA A 155 -10.14 -9.14 17.32
C ALA A 155 -11.44 -8.56 16.74
N ARG A 156 -11.53 -8.46 15.41
CA ARG A 156 -12.74 -7.98 14.72
C ARG A 156 -13.91 -8.96 14.86
N GLY A 157 -13.64 -10.26 14.82
CA GLY A 157 -14.62 -11.32 15.02
C GLY A 157 -15.22 -11.28 16.43
N ILE A 158 -14.37 -11.18 17.46
CA ILE A 158 -14.78 -11.05 18.86
C ILE A 158 -15.59 -9.77 19.07
N ALA A 159 -15.14 -8.63 18.52
CA ALA A 159 -15.85 -7.36 18.65
C ALA A 159 -17.26 -7.42 18.05
N LYS A 160 -17.38 -7.91 16.81
CA LYS A 160 -18.69 -8.09 16.15
C LYS A 160 -19.58 -9.08 16.88
N GLY A 161 -19.04 -10.24 17.28
CA GLY A 161 -19.79 -11.26 18.00
C GLY A 161 -20.31 -10.77 19.34
N ARG A 162 -19.53 -9.95 20.06
CA ARG A 162 -19.96 -9.33 21.32
C ARG A 162 -21.06 -8.30 21.10
N GLU A 163 -20.94 -7.44 20.09
CA GLU A 163 -21.95 -6.44 19.76
C GLU A 163 -23.27 -7.09 19.33
N GLU A 164 -23.21 -8.09 18.45
CA GLU A 164 -24.39 -8.81 17.99
C GLU A 164 -25.04 -9.64 19.11
N GLY A 165 -24.22 -10.30 19.94
CA GLY A 165 -24.70 -11.04 21.11
C GLY A 165 -25.39 -10.13 22.14
N LEU A 166 -24.85 -8.95 22.39
CA LEU A 166 -25.48 -7.95 23.26
C LEU A 166 -26.82 -7.49 22.67
N ARG A 167 -26.86 -7.15 21.38
CA ARG A 167 -28.09 -6.72 20.69
C ARG A 167 -29.18 -7.79 20.76
N LEU A 168 -28.84 -9.05 20.45
CA LEU A 168 -29.78 -10.17 20.51
C LEU A 168 -30.28 -10.41 21.94
N GLY A 169 -29.40 -10.27 22.95
CA GLY A 169 -29.76 -10.37 24.36
C GLY A 169 -30.74 -9.28 24.79
N GLU A 170 -30.45 -8.02 24.47
CA GLU A 170 -31.34 -6.89 24.77
C GLU A 170 -32.69 -7.01 24.05
N LEU A 171 -32.67 -7.42 22.79
CA LEU A 171 -33.89 -7.69 22.01
C LEU A 171 -34.75 -8.78 22.65
N SER A 172 -34.13 -9.89 23.08
CA SER A 172 -34.82 -10.98 23.76
C SER A 172 -35.50 -10.52 25.05
N ILE A 173 -34.82 -9.68 25.83
CA ILE A 173 -35.39 -9.07 27.04
C ILE A 173 -36.54 -8.14 26.68
N LEU A 174 -36.37 -7.28 25.67
CA LEU A 174 -37.42 -6.36 25.22
C LEU A 174 -38.68 -7.12 24.77
N LEU A 175 -38.53 -8.15 23.94
CA LEU A 175 -39.64 -9.02 23.52
C LEU A 175 -40.37 -9.60 24.72
N ARG A 176 -39.63 -10.10 25.72
CA ARG A 176 -40.23 -10.64 26.94
C ARG A 176 -41.01 -9.59 27.74
N LEU A 177 -40.47 -8.38 27.86
CA LEU A 177 -41.15 -7.29 28.56
C LEU A 177 -42.42 -6.85 27.82
N VAL A 178 -42.38 -6.83 26.48
CA VAL A 178 -43.54 -6.53 25.64
C VAL A 178 -44.64 -7.56 25.85
N GLU A 179 -44.30 -8.85 25.82
CA GLU A 179 -45.27 -9.93 26.08
C GLU A 179 -45.89 -9.84 27.47
N VAL A 180 -45.10 -9.46 28.49
CA VAL A 180 -45.60 -9.28 29.86
C VAL A 180 -46.54 -8.10 29.98
N LYS A 181 -46.27 -6.97 29.28
CA LYS A 181 -47.08 -5.75 29.40
C LYS A 181 -48.34 -5.78 28.53
N PHE A 182 -48.22 -6.25 27.29
CA PHE A 182 -49.28 -6.15 26.28
C PHE A 182 -49.92 -7.49 25.95
N GLY A 183 -49.40 -8.60 26.49
CA GLY A 183 -49.88 -9.96 26.18
C GLY A 183 -49.25 -10.52 24.90
N VAL A 184 -49.90 -11.52 24.31
CA VAL A 184 -49.38 -12.18 23.09
C VAL A 184 -49.35 -11.17 21.94
N ILE A 185 -48.16 -10.87 21.43
CA ILE A 185 -47.94 -10.02 20.26
C ILE A 185 -47.94 -10.83 18.97
N SER A 186 -48.32 -10.19 17.86
CA SER A 186 -48.34 -10.81 16.54
C SER A 186 -46.93 -11.16 16.05
N GLU A 187 -46.81 -12.08 15.09
CA GLU A 187 -45.51 -12.40 14.47
C GLU A 187 -44.94 -11.19 13.69
N ASP A 188 -45.79 -10.38 13.06
CA ASP A 188 -45.40 -9.13 12.39
C ASP A 188 -44.73 -8.15 13.38
N ASP A 189 -45.25 -8.05 14.60
CA ASP A 189 -44.69 -7.18 15.65
C ASP A 189 -43.35 -7.70 16.20
N LYS A 190 -43.19 -9.02 16.30
CA LYS A 190 -41.90 -9.65 16.65
C LYS A 190 -40.87 -9.38 15.57
N GLU A 191 -41.26 -9.48 14.30
CA GLU A 191 -40.37 -9.21 13.18
C GLU A 191 -39.94 -7.72 13.17
N ARG A 192 -40.86 -6.79 13.39
CA ARG A 192 -40.55 -5.35 13.52
C ARG A 192 -39.55 -5.07 14.65
N LEU A 193 -39.70 -5.72 15.80
CA LEU A 193 -38.74 -5.61 16.90
C LEU A 193 -37.37 -6.22 16.54
N SER A 194 -37.34 -7.32 15.81
CA SER A 194 -36.09 -8.02 15.46
C SER A 194 -35.13 -7.19 14.59
N GLN A 195 -35.70 -6.27 13.80
CA GLN A 195 -34.99 -5.36 12.91
C GLN A 195 -34.41 -4.13 13.63
N LEU A 196 -34.74 -3.92 14.91
CA LEU A 196 -34.22 -2.79 15.67
C LEU A 196 -32.71 -2.90 15.91
N ASN A 197 -32.01 -1.78 15.74
CA ASN A 197 -30.62 -1.63 16.15
C ASN A 197 -30.51 -1.37 17.66
N HIS A 198 -29.29 -1.41 18.19
CA HIS A 198 -29.01 -1.26 19.62
C HIS A 198 -29.64 -0.01 20.25
N GLU A 199 -29.57 1.14 19.58
CA GLU A 199 -30.12 2.41 20.07
C GLU A 199 -31.65 2.48 19.99
N GLN A 200 -32.25 1.77 19.03
CA GLN A 200 -33.70 1.63 18.97
C GLN A 200 -34.20 0.69 20.08
N ILE A 201 -33.51 -0.42 20.35
CA ILE A 201 -33.85 -1.35 21.44
C ILE A 201 -33.80 -0.65 22.79
N LYS A 202 -32.76 0.15 23.07
CA LYS A 202 -32.69 0.95 24.32
C LYS A 202 -33.85 1.93 24.46
N ARG A 203 -34.20 2.64 23.39
CA ARG A 203 -35.33 3.59 23.39
C ARG A 203 -36.66 2.88 23.63
N ALA A 204 -36.90 1.77 22.95
CA ALA A 204 -38.08 0.95 23.16
C ALA A 204 -38.14 0.41 24.59
N SER A 205 -37.00 -0.02 25.15
CA SER A 205 -36.89 -0.50 26.54
C SER A 205 -37.18 0.59 27.57
N ALA A 206 -36.93 1.86 27.28
CA ALA A 206 -37.33 2.96 28.15
C ALA A 206 -38.82 3.29 27.99
N ARG A 207 -39.32 3.34 26.75
CA ARG A 207 -40.72 3.68 26.43
C ARG A 207 -41.70 2.63 26.91
N ILE A 208 -41.28 1.37 27.00
CA ILE A 208 -42.15 0.29 27.51
C ILE A 208 -42.65 0.54 28.92
N LEU A 209 -41.99 1.35 29.74
CA LEU A 209 -42.43 1.64 31.11
C LEU A 209 -43.66 2.57 31.12
N THR A 210 -43.76 3.50 30.17
CA THR A 210 -44.82 4.52 30.12
C THR A 210 -45.86 4.27 29.04
N ALA A 211 -45.51 3.55 27.97
CA ALA A 211 -46.38 3.30 26.83
C ALA A 211 -47.65 2.54 27.21
N THR A 212 -48.80 2.99 26.69
CA THR A 212 -50.11 2.35 26.85
C THR A 212 -50.44 1.38 25.73
N THR A 213 -49.77 1.50 24.59
CA THR A 213 -49.97 0.64 23.41
C THR A 213 -48.63 0.14 22.85
N PHE A 214 -48.65 -0.91 22.03
CA PHE A 214 -47.45 -1.45 21.39
C PHE A 214 -46.80 -0.45 20.44
N ASP A 215 -47.59 0.25 19.59
CA ASP A 215 -47.04 1.23 18.64
C ASP A 215 -46.33 2.41 19.33
N GLU A 216 -46.65 2.69 20.60
CA GLU A 216 -45.98 3.72 21.40
C GLU A 216 -44.56 3.35 21.85
N ILE A 217 -44.08 2.12 21.64
CA ILE A 217 -42.70 1.73 21.99
C ILE A 217 -41.72 1.74 20.81
N LEU A 218 -42.22 1.56 19.58
CA LEU A 218 -41.45 1.63 18.33
C LEU A 218 -41.04 3.07 18.00
#